data_AF-E4TE88-F1
#
_entry.id   AF-E4TE88-F1
#
_cell.length_a   1.000
_cell.length_b   1.000
_cell.length_c   1.000
_cell.angle_alpha   90.00
_cell.angle_beta   90.00
_cell.angle_gamma   90.00
#
_symmetry.space_group_name_H-M   'P 1'
#
loop_
_entity.id
_entity.type
_entity.pdbx_description
1 polymer ?
#
loop_
_entity_poly.entity_id
_entity_poly.type
_entity_poly.pdbx_seq_one_letter_code
_entity_poly.pdbx_strand_id
1 'polypeptide(L)'
;MDFDTLHRKRVREYGRTLEQIYNGLIARVSYLVVKSDITDKIYRFRNNKKILLEIEKALDSYYKNTLNTINIGTEKQWQFANEKYNVLRIATLERLAHKLSKETYIREIEKVSKTPHNLKALHSFQQRKINDFTLSERVWSITQQVKSELEMAIDVSLSEGMGANELARKIKKNLNEPDRLYRRIRDKHGNLVLSQNAKYYNPGQGVYRSAHKNALRLAKEEINTAYRTSEQIRIMQNNDVVGVEIHLSPSHKIYDICDELAGRYPKNFIWNKWHIGCMCHRRTILKSDEELIKELNNNQELPPETSKYYIGATPKQFNQWVKDNKDRFKNWKYKPEWIENNAKLIS
;
A
#
# COMPACT_ATOMS: atom_id res chain seq x y z
N MET A 1 -1.44 17.03 16.48
CA MET A 1 -0.75 16.50 15.29
C MET A 1 -1.73 15.67 14.47
N ASP A 2 -1.87 15.91 13.15
CA ASP A 2 -2.70 15.07 12.28
C ASP A 2 -1.88 13.89 11.73
N PHE A 3 -2.01 12.73 12.39
CA PHE A 3 -1.28 11.51 12.05
C PHE A 3 -1.65 10.96 10.67
N ASP A 4 -2.91 11.03 10.27
CA ASP A 4 -3.36 10.48 8.98
C ASP A 4 -2.85 11.33 7.81
N THR A 5 -2.77 12.66 7.97
CA THR A 5 -2.13 13.54 6.98
C THR A 5 -0.63 13.27 6.86
N LEU A 6 0.07 13.10 7.98
CA LEU A 6 1.49 12.76 7.98
C LEU A 6 1.75 11.38 7.36
N HIS A 7 0.93 10.38 7.67
CA HIS A 7 0.99 9.05 7.06
C HIS A 7 0.87 9.15 5.52
N ARG A 8 -0.15 9.87 5.02
CA ARG A 8 -0.30 10.10 3.57
C ARG A 8 0.90 10.79 2.94
N LYS A 9 1.50 11.77 3.63
CA LYS A 9 2.72 12.44 3.16
C LYS A 9 3.88 11.44 3.03
N ARG A 10 4.12 10.61 4.05
CA ARG A 10 5.17 9.59 4.06
C ARG A 10 4.97 8.52 2.99
N VAL A 11 3.73 8.06 2.78
CA VAL A 11 3.40 7.12 1.69
C VAL A 11 3.80 7.69 0.32
N ARG A 12 3.57 8.99 0.08
CA ARG A 12 4.03 9.66 -1.15
C ARG A 12 5.55 9.76 -1.24
N GLU A 13 6.25 9.95 -0.13
CA GLU A 13 7.71 9.98 -0.07
C GLU A 13 8.32 8.63 -0.46
N TYR A 14 7.80 7.51 0.05
CA TYR A 14 8.22 6.17 -0.39
C TYR A 14 7.98 5.95 -1.89
N GLY A 15 6.87 6.47 -2.42
CA GLY A 15 6.61 6.47 -3.87
C GLY A 15 7.71 7.19 -4.67
N ARG A 16 8.17 8.35 -4.21
CA ARG A 16 9.28 9.09 -4.84
C ARG A 16 10.61 8.32 -4.77
N THR A 17 10.88 7.64 -3.65
CA THR A 17 12.06 6.76 -3.54
C THR A 17 12.03 5.64 -4.57
N LEU A 18 10.87 5.01 -4.79
CA LEU A 18 10.71 3.98 -5.81
C LEU A 18 10.87 4.53 -7.23
N GLU A 19 10.42 5.76 -7.48
CA GLU A 19 10.66 6.45 -8.75
C GLU A 19 12.15 6.70 -8.99
N GLN A 20 12.91 7.09 -7.96
CA GLN A 20 14.37 7.23 -8.06
C GLN A 20 15.07 5.91 -8.34
N ILE A 21 14.68 4.83 -7.65
CA ILE A 21 15.20 3.47 -7.88
C ILE A 21 14.95 3.03 -9.33
N TYR A 22 13.74 3.28 -9.85
CA TYR A 22 13.37 2.95 -11.22
C TYR A 22 14.16 3.78 -12.25
N ASN A 23 14.28 5.09 -12.05
CA ASN A 23 15.06 5.96 -12.93
C ASN A 23 16.55 5.59 -12.92
N GLY A 24 17.10 5.20 -11.76
CA GLY A 24 18.47 4.72 -11.63
C GLY A 24 18.72 3.44 -12.43
N LEU A 25 17.76 2.50 -12.42
CA LEU A 25 17.81 1.30 -13.26
C LEU A 25 17.84 1.67 -14.75
N ILE A 26 16.93 2.53 -15.21
CA ILE A 26 16.88 2.98 -16.62
C ILE A 26 18.21 3.60 -17.04
N ALA A 27 18.77 4.50 -16.22
CA ALA A 27 20.04 5.16 -16.51
C ALA A 27 21.19 4.15 -16.62
N ARG A 28 21.30 3.22 -15.66
CA ARG A 28 22.35 2.19 -15.66
C ARG A 28 22.24 1.27 -16.87
N VAL A 29 21.04 0.80 -17.20
CA VAL A 29 20.81 -0.06 -18.37
C VAL A 29 21.14 0.69 -19.66
N SER A 30 20.70 1.94 -19.80
CA SER A 30 20.98 2.74 -21.00
C SER A 30 22.48 2.93 -21.23
N TYR A 31 23.25 3.15 -20.15
CA TYR A 31 24.70 3.25 -20.21
C TYR A 31 25.37 1.96 -20.67
N LEU A 32 24.91 0.80 -20.19
CA LEU A 32 25.45 -0.51 -20.58
C LEU A 32 25.14 -0.82 -22.05
N VAL A 33 23.92 -0.53 -22.51
CA VAL A 33 23.44 -0.83 -23.85
C VAL A 33 24.19 -0.05 -24.93
N VAL A 34 24.44 1.24 -24.71
CA VAL A 34 25.16 2.09 -25.69
C VAL A 34 26.60 1.65 -25.92
N LYS A 35 27.20 0.93 -24.97
CA LYS A 35 28.55 0.36 -25.11
C LYS A 35 28.59 -0.95 -25.90
N SER A 36 27.46 -1.36 -26.45
CA SER A 36 27.32 -2.68 -27.04
C SER A 36 26.94 -2.61 -28.50
N ASP A 37 27.30 -3.67 -29.22
CA ASP A 37 27.13 -3.74 -30.66
C ASP A 37 25.64 -3.75 -31.01
N ILE A 38 25.22 -2.86 -31.91
CA ILE A 38 23.85 -2.82 -32.43
C ILE A 38 23.69 -3.97 -33.42
N THR A 39 22.56 -4.68 -33.36
CA THR A 39 22.26 -5.80 -34.24
C THR A 39 20.87 -5.64 -34.84
N ASP A 40 20.65 -6.18 -36.03
CA ASP A 40 19.33 -6.21 -36.70
C ASP A 40 18.30 -7.13 -36.03
N LYS A 41 18.68 -7.85 -34.97
CA LYS A 41 17.80 -8.76 -34.23
C LYS A 41 17.09 -8.01 -33.11
N ILE A 42 15.87 -8.45 -32.79
CA ILE A 42 15.10 -7.96 -31.64
C ILE A 42 16.00 -7.93 -30.40
N TYR A 43 16.03 -6.78 -29.75
CA TYR A 43 16.89 -6.58 -28.59
C TYR A 43 16.46 -7.48 -27.43
N ARG A 44 17.40 -8.29 -26.94
CA ARG A 44 17.24 -9.13 -25.76
C ARG A 44 18.53 -9.08 -24.97
N PHE A 45 18.43 -8.90 -23.65
CA PHE A 45 19.61 -8.85 -22.79
C PHE A 45 20.44 -10.12 -22.90
N ARG A 46 19.78 -11.29 -23.00
CA ARG A 46 20.43 -12.61 -23.13
C ARG A 46 21.33 -12.74 -24.36
N ASN A 47 21.08 -11.96 -25.41
CA ASN A 47 21.86 -12.02 -26.65
C ASN A 47 23.19 -11.26 -26.49
N ASN A 48 23.33 -10.42 -25.46
CA ASN A 48 24.48 -9.56 -25.25
C ASN A 48 25.34 -10.05 -24.08
N LYS A 49 26.11 -11.11 -24.33
CA LYS A 49 26.92 -11.79 -23.28
C LYS A 49 27.90 -10.86 -22.57
N LYS A 50 28.41 -9.80 -23.24
CA LYS A 50 29.36 -8.83 -22.67
C LYS A 50 28.77 -8.04 -21.50
N ILE A 51 27.49 -7.68 -21.58
CA ILE A 51 26.82 -6.81 -20.58
C ILE A 51 25.75 -7.54 -19.77
N LEU A 52 25.39 -8.78 -20.13
CA LEU A 52 24.32 -9.54 -19.50
C LEU A 52 24.45 -9.59 -17.97
N LEU A 53 25.64 -9.93 -17.46
CA LEU A 53 25.90 -10.02 -16.02
C LEU A 53 25.65 -8.66 -15.32
N GLU A 54 26.08 -7.55 -15.92
CA GLU A 54 25.89 -6.22 -15.34
C GLU A 54 24.43 -5.76 -15.40
N ILE A 55 23.67 -6.19 -16.40
CA ILE A 55 22.22 -5.95 -16.48
C ILE A 55 21.48 -6.77 -15.42
N GLU A 56 21.85 -8.03 -15.23
CA GLU A 56 21.27 -8.88 -14.18
C GLU A 56 21.55 -8.32 -12.79
N LYS A 57 22.77 -7.83 -12.54
CA LYS A 57 23.10 -7.10 -11.29
C LYS A 57 22.27 -5.81 -11.13
N ALA A 58 22.01 -5.08 -12.21
CA ALA A 58 21.17 -3.88 -12.16
C ALA A 58 19.72 -4.22 -11.80
N LEU A 59 19.16 -5.28 -12.39
CA LEU A 59 17.82 -5.77 -12.10
C LEU A 59 17.70 -6.34 -10.68
N ASP A 60 18.70 -7.09 -10.21
CA ASP A 60 18.76 -7.58 -8.82
C ASP A 60 18.82 -6.42 -7.82
N SER A 61 19.62 -5.38 -8.10
CA SER A 61 19.66 -4.17 -7.27
C SER A 61 18.30 -3.46 -7.23
N TYR A 62 17.61 -3.35 -8.38
CA TYR A 62 16.25 -2.82 -8.43
C TYR A 62 15.27 -3.63 -7.57
N TYR A 63 15.31 -4.96 -7.69
CA TYR A 63 14.51 -5.90 -6.89
C TYR A 63 14.74 -5.69 -5.39
N LYS A 64 16.01 -5.76 -4.93
CA LYS A 64 16.39 -5.62 -3.53
C LYS A 64 15.99 -4.27 -2.96
N ASN A 65 16.27 -3.18 -3.69
CA ASN A 65 15.96 -1.83 -3.23
C ASN A 65 14.45 -1.56 -3.17
N THR A 66 13.68 -2.09 -4.12
CA THR A 66 12.21 -2.00 -4.11
C THR A 66 11.63 -2.76 -2.92
N LEU A 67 12.05 -4.01 -2.72
CA LEU A 67 11.60 -4.84 -1.60
C LEU A 67 11.95 -4.18 -0.25
N ASN A 68 13.20 -3.72 -0.11
CA ASN A 68 13.67 -3.05 1.10
C ASN A 68 12.88 -1.76 1.39
N THR A 69 12.59 -0.95 0.37
CA THR A 69 11.79 0.28 0.53
C THR A 69 10.38 -0.02 1.06
N ILE A 70 9.74 -1.08 0.57
CA ILE A 70 8.42 -1.50 1.06
C ILE A 70 8.52 -2.02 2.49
N ASN A 71 9.51 -2.87 2.81
CA ASN A 71 9.70 -3.38 4.18
C ASN A 71 9.92 -2.26 5.18
N ILE A 72 10.85 -1.33 4.91
CA ILE A 72 11.09 -0.14 5.74
C ILE A 72 9.83 0.71 5.86
N GLY A 73 9.08 0.88 4.77
CA GLY A 73 7.82 1.61 4.77
C GLY A 73 6.78 0.99 5.69
N THR A 74 6.57 -0.33 5.58
CA THR A 74 5.62 -1.07 6.43
C THR A 74 6.01 -1.00 7.90
N GLU A 75 7.29 -1.21 8.24
CA GLU A 75 7.80 -1.13 9.61
C GLU A 75 7.61 0.28 10.20
N LYS A 76 8.08 1.31 9.50
CA LYS A 76 8.00 2.70 9.99
C LYS A 76 6.55 3.16 10.16
N GLN A 77 5.66 2.81 9.23
CA GLN A 77 4.26 3.19 9.37
C GLN A 77 3.54 2.34 10.44
N TRP A 78 3.94 1.08 10.64
CA TRP A 78 3.43 0.28 11.75
C TRP A 78 3.78 0.88 13.12
N GLN A 79 5.04 1.28 13.31
CA GLN A 79 5.49 1.96 14.53
C GLN A 79 4.78 3.30 14.70
N PHE A 80 4.61 4.07 13.62
CA PHE A 80 3.91 5.35 13.66
C PHE A 80 2.43 5.21 14.05
N ALA A 81 1.76 4.13 13.64
CA ALA A 81 0.41 3.83 14.10
C ALA A 81 0.36 3.49 15.59
N ASN A 82 1.31 2.70 16.12
CA ASN A 82 1.39 2.47 17.57
C ASN A 82 1.57 3.79 18.34
N GLU A 83 2.47 4.64 17.87
CA GLU A 83 2.74 5.94 18.49
C GLU A 83 1.53 6.87 18.45
N LYS A 84 0.77 6.87 17.34
CA LYS A 84 -0.52 7.60 17.26
C LYS A 84 -1.40 7.26 18.45
N TYR A 85 -1.56 5.98 18.77
CA TYR A 85 -2.46 5.55 19.85
C TYR A 85 -1.88 5.82 21.25
N ASN A 86 -0.57 5.81 21.42
CA ASN A 86 0.07 6.28 22.66
C ASN A 86 -0.22 7.76 22.89
N VAL A 87 0.01 8.60 21.87
CA VAL A 87 -0.23 10.05 21.94
C VAL A 87 -1.71 10.37 22.16
N LEU A 88 -2.63 9.67 21.49
CA LEU A 88 -4.07 9.86 21.70
C LEU A 88 -4.51 9.48 23.12
N ARG A 89 -3.91 8.42 23.69
CA ARG A 89 -4.19 8.01 25.08
C ARG A 89 -3.65 9.04 26.07
N ILE A 90 -2.43 9.52 25.89
CA ILE A 90 -1.85 10.58 26.75
C ILE A 90 -2.71 11.84 26.68
N ALA A 91 -3.07 12.31 25.48
CA ALA A 91 -3.93 13.48 25.32
C ALA A 91 -5.30 13.31 26.00
N THR A 92 -5.83 12.08 26.03
CA THR A 92 -7.06 11.77 26.78
C THR A 92 -6.83 11.89 28.29
N LEU A 93 -5.75 11.32 28.81
CA LEU A 93 -5.41 11.39 30.24
C LEU A 93 -5.12 12.82 30.71
N GLU A 94 -4.37 13.60 29.95
CA GLU A 94 -4.07 15.01 30.24
C GLU A 94 -5.34 15.84 30.33
N ARG A 95 -6.26 15.65 29.39
CA ARG A 95 -7.57 16.32 29.37
C ARG A 95 -8.42 15.99 30.60
N LEU A 96 -8.31 14.77 31.11
CA LEU A 96 -9.05 14.30 32.29
C LEU A 96 -8.31 14.55 33.61
N ALA A 97 -7.05 15.01 33.59
CA ALA A 97 -6.14 15.02 34.74
C ALA A 97 -6.72 15.71 35.99
N HIS A 98 -7.44 16.83 35.82
CA HIS A 98 -8.06 17.58 36.92
C HIS A 98 -9.18 16.82 37.66
N LYS A 99 -9.70 15.72 37.10
CA LYS A 99 -10.74 14.85 37.69
C LYS A 99 -10.21 13.48 38.12
N LEU A 100 -8.91 13.24 37.96
CA LEU A 100 -8.24 12.01 38.37
C LEU A 100 -7.44 12.25 39.65
N SER A 101 -7.31 11.23 40.49
CA SER A 101 -6.31 11.28 41.55
C SER A 101 -4.89 11.33 40.94
N LYS A 102 -3.94 11.95 41.63
CA LYS A 102 -2.55 12.05 41.18
C LYS A 102 -1.94 10.66 40.94
N GLU A 103 -2.24 9.72 41.82
CA GLU A 103 -1.78 8.33 41.76
C GLU A 103 -2.34 7.61 40.53
N THR A 104 -3.64 7.81 40.25
CA THR A 104 -4.30 7.25 39.05
C THR A 104 -3.66 7.81 37.79
N TYR A 105 -3.49 9.13 37.70
CA TYR A 105 -2.87 9.76 36.53
C TYR A 105 -1.47 9.21 36.25
N ILE A 106 -0.60 9.15 37.26
CA ILE A 106 0.77 8.62 37.13
C ILE A 106 0.74 7.15 36.67
N ARG A 107 -0.08 6.31 37.30
CA ARG A 107 -0.21 4.90 36.94
C ARG A 107 -0.61 4.71 35.48
N GLU A 108 -1.59 5.47 35.00
CA GLU A 108 -2.08 5.34 33.63
C GLU A 108 -1.08 5.84 32.60
N ILE A 109 -0.33 6.92 32.89
CA ILE A 109 0.78 7.38 32.05
C ILE A 109 1.87 6.31 31.95
N GLU A 110 2.24 5.66 33.06
CA GLU A 110 3.22 4.56 33.04
C GLU A 110 2.75 3.37 32.19
N LYS A 111 1.45 3.04 32.22
CA LYS A 111 0.88 1.97 31.38
C LYS A 111 1.05 2.28 29.89
N VAL A 112 0.86 3.55 29.47
CA VAL A 112 1.07 3.94 28.07
C VAL A 112 2.51 3.67 27.64
N SER A 113 3.49 4.07 28.44
CA SER A 113 4.92 3.87 28.16
C SER A 113 5.32 2.40 28.04
N LYS A 114 4.58 1.50 28.71
CA LYS A 114 4.82 0.04 28.68
C LYS A 114 4.03 -0.68 27.58
N THR A 115 3.20 0.02 26.80
CA THR A 115 2.34 -0.65 25.82
C THR A 115 3.14 -1.19 24.63
N PRO A 116 3.00 -2.48 24.26
CA PRO A 116 3.83 -3.08 23.22
C PRO A 116 3.58 -2.48 21.83
N HIS A 117 4.63 -2.45 21.01
CA HIS A 117 4.57 -2.01 19.60
C HIS A 117 4.12 -3.12 18.63
N ASN A 118 3.65 -4.26 19.16
CA ASN A 118 3.09 -5.37 18.38
C ASN A 118 4.05 -5.93 17.31
N LEU A 119 5.35 -6.04 17.64
CA LEU A 119 6.41 -6.46 16.69
C LEU A 119 6.20 -7.88 16.13
N LYS A 120 5.67 -8.81 16.92
CA LYS A 120 5.32 -10.15 16.45
C LYS A 120 4.27 -10.10 15.32
N ALA A 121 3.25 -9.25 15.49
CA ALA A 121 2.22 -9.06 14.47
C ALA A 121 2.76 -8.34 13.22
N LEU A 122 3.70 -7.40 13.36
CA LEU A 122 4.42 -6.82 12.22
C LEU A 122 5.19 -7.90 11.43
N HIS A 123 5.90 -8.78 12.13
CA HIS A 123 6.64 -9.87 11.49
C HIS A 123 5.68 -10.80 10.73
N SER A 124 4.58 -11.23 11.36
CA SER A 124 3.53 -12.01 10.69
C SER A 124 2.94 -11.28 9.48
N PHE A 125 2.74 -9.97 9.58
CA PHE A 125 2.26 -9.16 8.47
C PHE A 125 3.25 -9.15 7.29
N GLN A 126 4.55 -8.96 7.54
CA GLN A 126 5.57 -8.90 6.49
C GLN A 126 5.82 -10.26 5.81
N GLN A 127 5.62 -11.37 6.55
CA GLN A 127 5.77 -12.73 6.02
C GLN A 127 4.49 -13.33 5.40
N ARG A 128 3.37 -12.59 5.44
CA ARG A 128 2.09 -13.11 4.94
C ARG A 128 2.12 -13.32 3.42
N LYS A 129 1.32 -14.27 2.97
CA LYS A 129 1.01 -14.47 1.55
C LYS A 129 -0.30 -13.78 1.20
N ILE A 130 -0.34 -13.14 0.03
CA ILE A 130 -1.56 -12.62 -0.58
C ILE A 130 -1.72 -13.34 -1.91
N ASN A 131 -2.84 -14.06 -2.06
CA ASN A 131 -3.10 -14.93 -3.21
C ASN A 131 -1.93 -15.91 -3.45
N ASP A 132 -1.46 -16.55 -2.38
CA ASP A 132 -0.32 -17.51 -2.36
C ASP A 132 1.07 -16.93 -2.62
N PHE A 133 1.18 -15.61 -2.88
CA PHE A 133 2.46 -14.95 -3.10
C PHE A 133 2.90 -14.11 -1.90
N THR A 134 4.17 -14.29 -1.54
CA THR A 134 4.91 -13.42 -0.62
C THR A 134 5.18 -12.05 -1.25
N LEU A 135 5.58 -11.07 -0.43
CA LEU A 135 5.99 -9.76 -0.93
C LEU A 135 7.18 -9.84 -1.90
N SER A 136 8.19 -10.67 -1.58
CA SER A 136 9.36 -10.87 -2.44
C SER A 136 8.98 -11.44 -3.80
N GLU A 137 8.11 -12.46 -3.87
CA GLU A 137 7.64 -13.03 -5.13
C GLU A 137 6.88 -12.00 -5.99
N ARG A 138 6.08 -11.14 -5.35
CA ARG A 138 5.35 -10.06 -6.05
C ARG A 138 6.30 -8.99 -6.59
N VAL A 139 7.32 -8.58 -5.82
CA VAL A 139 8.35 -7.65 -6.30
C VAL A 139 9.18 -8.29 -7.41
N TRP A 140 9.51 -9.57 -7.30
CA TRP A 140 10.23 -10.31 -8.33
C TRP A 140 9.46 -10.35 -9.65
N SER A 141 8.16 -10.66 -9.61
CA SER A 141 7.28 -10.65 -10.79
C SER A 141 7.29 -9.27 -11.47
N ILE A 142 7.21 -8.19 -10.69
CA ILE A 142 7.33 -6.81 -11.21
C ILE A 142 8.70 -6.59 -11.84
N THR A 143 9.80 -7.04 -11.24
CA THR A 143 11.14 -6.93 -11.82
C THR A 143 11.25 -7.65 -13.17
N GLN A 144 10.61 -8.82 -13.33
CA GLN A 144 10.58 -9.52 -14.63
C GLN A 144 9.77 -8.74 -15.69
N GLN A 145 8.70 -8.08 -15.26
CA GLN A 145 7.93 -7.17 -16.12
C GLN A 145 8.82 -5.98 -16.55
N VAL A 146 9.53 -5.34 -15.61
CA VAL A 146 10.48 -4.25 -15.92
C VAL A 146 11.54 -4.69 -16.93
N LYS A 147 12.12 -5.89 -16.76
CA LYS A 147 13.10 -6.45 -17.70
C LYS A 147 12.53 -6.51 -19.12
N SER A 148 11.33 -7.06 -19.26
CA SER A 148 10.65 -7.21 -20.56
C SER A 148 10.31 -5.85 -21.19
N GLU A 149 9.86 -4.90 -20.38
CA GLU A 149 9.57 -3.53 -20.81
C GLU A 149 10.84 -2.79 -21.25
N LEU A 150 11.96 -2.95 -20.54
CA LEU A 150 13.25 -2.37 -20.91
C LEU A 150 13.77 -2.94 -22.23
N GLU A 151 13.73 -4.26 -22.43
CA GLU A 151 14.13 -4.88 -23.70
C GLU A 151 13.36 -4.28 -24.87
N MET A 152 12.04 -4.12 -24.73
CA MET A 152 11.20 -3.53 -25.76
C MET A 152 11.46 -2.03 -25.95
N ALA A 153 11.65 -1.28 -24.86
CA ALA A 153 11.94 0.14 -24.94
C ALA A 153 13.30 0.41 -25.63
N ILE A 154 14.30 -0.43 -25.39
CA ILE A 154 15.60 -0.37 -26.06
C ILE A 154 15.45 -0.67 -27.54
N ASP A 155 14.75 -1.76 -27.89
CA ASP A 155 14.51 -2.18 -29.27
C ASP A 155 13.93 -1.04 -30.14
N VAL A 156 13.02 -0.25 -29.57
CA VAL A 156 12.37 0.88 -30.27
C VAL A 156 13.21 2.16 -30.25
N SER A 157 14.11 2.31 -29.27
CA SER A 157 14.78 3.60 -29.00
C SER A 157 16.24 3.64 -29.43
N LEU A 158 16.89 2.49 -29.57
CA LEU A 158 18.32 2.40 -29.87
C LEU A 158 18.57 2.74 -31.34
N SER A 159 19.62 3.54 -31.60
CA SER A 159 20.06 3.89 -32.96
C SER A 159 21.56 4.12 -32.94
N GLU A 160 22.22 3.94 -34.10
CA GLU A 160 23.65 4.18 -34.25
C GLU A 160 24.03 5.61 -33.86
N GLY A 161 25.18 5.78 -33.19
CA GLY A 161 25.68 7.08 -32.74
C GLY A 161 24.96 7.69 -31.52
N MET A 162 23.95 7.02 -30.95
CA MET A 162 23.18 7.56 -29.83
C MET A 162 23.93 7.52 -28.49
N GLY A 163 23.95 8.64 -27.78
CA GLY A 163 24.49 8.72 -26.42
C GLY A 163 23.57 8.14 -25.34
N ALA A 164 24.15 7.62 -24.25
CA ALA A 164 23.41 6.97 -23.16
C ALA A 164 22.31 7.84 -22.51
N ASN A 165 22.56 9.14 -22.36
CA ASN A 165 21.58 10.09 -21.80
C ASN A 165 20.38 10.31 -22.74
N GLU A 166 20.60 10.25 -24.05
CA GLU A 166 19.50 10.34 -25.02
C GLU A 166 18.67 9.07 -24.99
N LEU A 167 19.32 7.90 -25.00
CA LEU A 167 18.65 6.60 -24.90
C LEU A 167 17.81 6.51 -23.61
N ALA A 168 18.36 6.92 -22.47
CA ALA A 168 17.64 6.92 -21.19
C ALA A 168 16.37 7.79 -21.23
N ARG A 169 16.43 8.96 -21.87
CA ARG A 169 15.25 9.83 -22.05
C ARG A 169 14.20 9.17 -22.94
N LYS A 170 14.60 8.56 -24.06
CA LYS A 170 13.68 7.85 -24.97
C LYS A 170 13.03 6.63 -24.30
N ILE A 171 13.82 5.81 -23.61
CA ILE A 171 13.33 4.68 -22.81
C ILE A 171 12.33 5.16 -21.76
N LYS A 172 12.69 6.18 -20.96
CA LYS A 172 11.79 6.72 -19.93
C LYS A 172 10.47 7.23 -20.52
N LYS A 173 10.52 7.95 -21.65
CA LYS A 173 9.32 8.43 -22.35
C LYS A 173 8.43 7.27 -22.78
N ASN A 174 9.02 6.21 -23.32
CA ASN A 174 8.32 5.02 -23.76
C ASN A 174 7.70 4.25 -22.57
N LEU A 175 8.45 4.06 -21.48
CA LEU A 175 7.98 3.32 -20.30
C LEU A 175 6.90 4.06 -19.48
N ASN A 176 6.89 5.40 -19.51
CA ASN A 176 5.86 6.21 -18.87
C ASN A 176 4.55 6.22 -19.67
N GLU A 177 4.64 6.05 -20.99
CA GLU A 177 3.52 5.94 -21.90
C GLU A 177 3.50 4.54 -22.53
N PRO A 178 3.19 3.48 -21.76
CA PRO A 178 3.28 2.10 -22.22
C PRO A 178 2.50 1.87 -23.53
N ASP A 179 1.38 2.56 -23.74
CA ASP A 179 0.63 2.47 -25.00
C ASP A 179 1.44 2.89 -26.24
N ARG A 180 2.48 3.72 -26.09
CA ARG A 180 3.46 4.00 -27.16
C ARG A 180 4.41 2.84 -27.40
N LEU A 181 4.83 2.09 -26.37
CA LEU A 181 5.61 0.84 -26.52
C LEU A 181 4.83 -0.19 -27.35
N TYR A 182 3.51 -0.24 -27.17
CA TYR A 182 2.65 -1.29 -27.72
C TYR A 182 1.91 -0.89 -29.02
N ARG A 183 2.17 0.32 -29.55
CA ARG A 183 1.65 0.78 -30.86
C ARG A 183 2.52 0.29 -32.02
N ARG A 184 2.00 0.37 -33.25
CA ARG A 184 2.72 -0.04 -34.46
C ARG A 184 4.01 0.77 -34.62
N ILE A 185 5.14 0.08 -34.73
CA ILE A 185 6.48 0.64 -34.99
C ILE A 185 6.74 0.49 -36.49
N ARG A 186 7.50 1.41 -37.09
CA ARG A 186 7.93 1.22 -38.49
C ARG A 186 9.04 0.18 -38.56
N ASP A 187 8.86 -0.84 -39.38
CA ASP A 187 9.96 -1.74 -39.73
C ASP A 187 11.02 -1.02 -40.59
N LYS A 188 12.12 -1.70 -40.90
CA LYS A 188 13.20 -1.20 -41.77
C LYS A 188 12.76 -0.86 -43.22
N HIS A 189 11.51 -1.14 -43.59
CA HIS A 189 10.90 -0.79 -44.87
C HIS A 189 9.83 0.32 -44.72
N GLY A 190 9.70 0.91 -43.54
CA GLY A 190 8.75 1.99 -43.25
C GLY A 190 7.33 1.53 -42.93
N ASN A 191 7.06 0.21 -42.87
CA ASN A 191 5.73 -0.32 -42.61
C ASN A 191 5.42 -0.36 -41.12
N LEU A 192 4.23 0.09 -40.75
CA LEU A 192 3.73 0.06 -39.38
C LEU A 192 3.39 -1.39 -38.96
N VAL A 193 4.31 -2.06 -38.28
CA VAL A 193 4.14 -3.39 -37.69
C VAL A 193 3.94 -3.29 -36.18
N LEU A 194 2.99 -4.04 -35.61
CA LEU A 194 2.97 -4.26 -34.16
C LEU A 194 4.30 -4.90 -33.76
N SER A 195 4.98 -4.35 -32.75
CA SER A 195 6.11 -5.05 -32.14
C SER A 195 5.65 -6.46 -31.81
N GLN A 196 6.43 -7.47 -32.18
CA GLN A 196 6.04 -8.86 -31.96
C GLN A 196 5.78 -9.09 -30.46
N ASN A 197 6.49 -8.38 -29.58
CA ASN A 197 6.25 -8.39 -28.13
C ASN A 197 4.94 -7.70 -27.72
N ALA A 198 4.50 -6.66 -28.43
CA ALA A 198 3.22 -5.98 -28.18
C ALA A 198 2.00 -6.83 -28.54
N LYS A 199 2.13 -7.76 -29.50
CA LYS A 199 1.07 -8.73 -29.82
C LYS A 199 0.81 -9.72 -28.69
N TYR A 200 1.84 -10.09 -27.94
CA TYR A 200 1.76 -11.09 -26.88
C TYR A 200 1.65 -10.50 -25.47
N TYR A 201 1.87 -9.19 -25.30
CA TYR A 201 1.88 -8.58 -23.99
C TYR A 201 0.47 -8.19 -23.51
N ASN A 202 -0.15 -9.11 -22.78
CA ASN A 202 -1.42 -8.90 -22.09
C ASN A 202 -1.22 -9.12 -20.58
N PRO A 203 -1.00 -8.07 -19.77
CA PRO A 203 -0.72 -8.21 -18.34
C PRO A 203 -1.91 -8.76 -17.51
N GLY A 204 -3.07 -8.96 -18.14
CA GLY A 204 -4.29 -9.44 -17.50
C GLY A 204 -5.15 -8.33 -16.90
N GLN A 205 -6.35 -8.68 -16.45
CA GLN A 205 -7.29 -7.74 -15.86
C GLN A 205 -6.78 -7.26 -14.48
N GLY A 206 -6.79 -5.95 -14.24
CA GLY A 206 -6.41 -5.35 -12.96
C GLY A 206 -4.90 -5.18 -12.72
N VAL A 207 -4.07 -5.45 -13.73
CA VAL A 207 -2.61 -5.23 -13.70
C VAL A 207 -2.26 -4.07 -14.63
N TYR A 208 -1.46 -3.11 -14.16
CA TYR A 208 -1.02 -2.02 -15.05
C TYR A 208 -0.07 -2.57 -16.11
N ARG A 209 -0.17 -2.03 -17.33
CA ARG A 209 0.81 -2.29 -18.40
C ARG A 209 2.23 -1.89 -18.02
N SER A 210 2.38 -0.85 -17.19
CA SER A 210 3.66 -0.34 -16.68
C SER A 210 4.03 -1.02 -15.36
N ALA A 211 5.20 -1.66 -15.33
CA ALA A 211 5.74 -2.30 -14.15
C ALA A 211 6.02 -1.29 -13.03
N HIS A 212 6.44 -0.07 -13.39
CA HIS A 212 6.63 1.01 -12.43
C HIS A 212 5.32 1.39 -11.71
N LYS A 213 4.21 1.50 -12.43
CA LYS A 213 2.88 1.73 -11.81
C LYS A 213 2.46 0.56 -10.92
N ASN A 214 2.80 -0.67 -11.30
CA ASN A 214 2.58 -1.84 -10.44
C ASN A 214 3.42 -1.77 -9.15
N ALA A 215 4.70 -1.38 -9.22
CA ALA A 215 5.55 -1.20 -8.05
C ALA A 215 5.01 -0.11 -7.09
N LEU A 216 4.62 1.05 -7.64
CA LEU A 216 4.05 2.15 -6.85
C LEU A 216 2.74 1.73 -6.18
N ARG A 217 1.86 1.03 -6.91
CA ARG A 217 0.63 0.49 -6.35
C ARG A 217 0.94 -0.50 -5.23
N LEU A 218 1.79 -1.49 -5.48
CA LEU A 218 2.16 -2.50 -4.48
C LEU A 218 2.66 -1.84 -3.19
N ALA A 219 3.61 -0.92 -3.31
CA ALA A 219 4.18 -0.22 -2.16
C ALA A 219 3.13 0.59 -1.38
N LYS A 220 2.31 1.38 -2.09
CA LYS A 220 1.24 2.17 -1.47
C LYS A 220 0.26 1.27 -0.70
N GLU A 221 -0.15 0.16 -1.31
CA GLU A 221 -1.10 -0.77 -0.71
C GLU A 221 -0.50 -1.46 0.52
N GLU A 222 0.72 -1.99 0.44
CA GLU A 222 1.36 -2.67 1.57
C GLU A 222 1.59 -1.72 2.75
N ILE A 223 2.12 -0.52 2.48
CA ILE A 223 2.45 0.46 3.52
C ILE A 223 1.18 1.00 4.21
N ASN A 224 0.13 1.31 3.44
CA ASN A 224 -1.15 1.75 4.01
C ASN A 224 -1.82 0.62 4.80
N THR A 225 -1.79 -0.61 4.29
CA THR A 225 -2.36 -1.76 4.99
C THR A 225 -1.61 -2.02 6.30
N ALA A 226 -0.27 -1.92 6.33
CA ALA A 226 0.52 -2.05 7.56
C ALA A 226 0.11 -1.02 8.63
N TYR A 227 -0.05 0.24 8.22
CA TYR A 227 -0.52 1.31 9.11
C TYR A 227 -1.88 0.95 9.69
N ARG A 228 -2.86 0.63 8.84
CA ARG A 228 -4.25 0.33 9.25
C ARG A 228 -4.34 -0.94 10.10
N THR A 229 -3.60 -1.98 9.79
CA THR A 229 -3.55 -3.21 10.60
C THR A 229 -3.00 -2.92 11.99
N SER A 230 -1.94 -2.13 12.11
CA SER A 230 -1.40 -1.72 13.41
C SER A 230 -2.42 -0.92 14.22
N GLU A 231 -3.14 0.01 13.59
CA GLU A 231 -4.25 0.71 14.25
C GLU A 231 -5.34 -0.27 14.73
N GLN A 232 -5.67 -1.31 13.95
CA GLN A 232 -6.73 -2.27 14.31
C GLN A 232 -6.34 -2.99 15.59
N ILE A 233 -5.08 -3.41 15.70
CA ILE A 233 -4.57 -4.12 16.86
C ILE A 233 -4.68 -3.22 18.10
N ARG A 234 -4.28 -1.95 17.99
CA ARG A 234 -4.40 -0.98 19.09
C ARG A 234 -5.85 -0.69 19.49
N ILE A 235 -6.76 -0.63 18.53
CA ILE A 235 -8.19 -0.50 18.77
C ILE A 235 -8.74 -1.71 19.53
N MET A 236 -8.38 -2.92 19.09
CA MET A 236 -8.86 -4.16 19.71
C MET A 236 -8.34 -4.35 21.14
N GLN A 237 -7.10 -3.92 21.41
CA GLN A 237 -6.47 -3.98 22.72
C GLN A 237 -7.01 -2.96 23.73
N ASN A 238 -7.81 -1.97 23.30
CA ASN A 238 -8.27 -0.90 24.17
C ASN A 238 -9.78 -1.02 24.44
N ASN A 239 -10.17 -1.26 25.70
CA ASN A 239 -11.58 -1.36 26.08
C ASN A 239 -12.29 -0.01 26.20
N ASP A 240 -11.54 1.08 26.20
CA ASP A 240 -12.12 2.43 26.14
C ASP A 240 -12.61 2.80 24.76
N VAL A 241 -12.21 2.03 23.72
CA VAL A 241 -12.73 2.18 22.36
C VAL A 241 -14.00 1.36 22.22
N VAL A 242 -15.11 2.04 21.92
CA VAL A 242 -16.46 1.48 21.85
C VAL A 242 -16.99 1.35 20.42
N GLY A 243 -16.21 1.82 19.45
CA GLY A 243 -16.50 1.74 18.03
C GLY A 243 -15.45 2.48 17.20
N VAL A 244 -15.59 2.44 15.88
CA VAL A 244 -14.76 3.22 14.96
C VAL A 244 -15.64 3.93 13.95
N GLU A 245 -15.25 5.12 13.54
CA GLU A 245 -15.92 5.86 12.48
C GLU A 245 -14.98 5.99 11.28
N ILE A 246 -15.44 5.55 10.11
CA ILE A 246 -14.68 5.60 8.86
C ILE A 246 -15.02 6.92 8.14
N HIS A 247 -13.97 7.68 7.83
CA HIS A 247 -14.00 9.01 7.25
C HIS A 247 -13.26 9.05 5.92
N LEU A 248 -13.82 9.80 4.98
CA LEU A 248 -13.17 10.11 3.71
C LEU A 248 -11.84 10.84 3.94
N SER A 249 -10.85 10.57 3.09
CA SER A 249 -9.61 11.33 3.12
C SER A 249 -9.77 12.66 2.38
N PRO A 250 -8.99 13.70 2.71
CA PRO A 250 -8.93 14.91 1.90
C PRO A 250 -8.49 14.68 0.44
N SER A 251 -7.85 13.53 0.16
CA SER A 251 -7.44 13.10 -1.18
C SER A 251 -8.55 12.37 -1.95
N HIS A 252 -9.69 12.10 -1.31
CA HIS A 252 -10.89 11.56 -1.93
C HIS A 252 -11.60 12.67 -2.69
N LYS A 253 -11.68 12.55 -4.02
CA LYS A 253 -12.23 13.60 -4.90
C LYS A 253 -13.31 13.10 -5.85
N ILE A 254 -13.39 11.79 -6.03
CA ILE A 254 -14.32 11.15 -6.97
C ILE A 254 -15.23 10.29 -6.13
N TYR A 255 -16.53 10.43 -6.35
CA TYR A 255 -17.53 9.63 -5.67
C TYR A 255 -17.31 8.14 -5.97
N ASP A 256 -17.20 7.32 -4.94
CA ASP A 256 -17.11 5.87 -5.03
C ASP A 256 -17.67 5.18 -3.77
N ILE A 257 -17.40 3.87 -3.66
CA ILE A 257 -17.79 3.03 -2.52
C ILE A 257 -17.41 3.62 -1.14
N CYS A 258 -16.35 4.44 -1.06
CA CYS A 258 -15.99 5.09 0.20
C CYS A 258 -17.07 6.04 0.70
N ASP A 259 -17.73 6.76 -0.21
CA ASP A 259 -18.81 7.69 0.13
C ASP A 259 -20.03 6.92 0.64
N GLU A 260 -20.38 5.83 -0.06
CA GLU A 260 -21.50 4.96 0.30
C GLU A 260 -21.28 4.24 1.64
N LEU A 261 -20.04 3.84 1.94
CA LEU A 261 -19.70 3.03 3.10
C LEU A 261 -19.01 3.84 4.23
N ALA A 262 -19.01 5.17 4.17
CA ALA A 262 -18.62 5.98 5.32
C ALA A 262 -19.64 5.80 6.46
N GLY A 263 -19.17 5.74 7.70
CA GLY A 263 -20.06 5.55 8.85
C GLY A 263 -19.38 4.97 10.09
N ARG A 264 -20.21 4.62 11.08
CA ARG A 264 -19.80 4.07 12.37
C ARG A 264 -19.91 2.57 12.38
N TYR A 265 -18.83 1.90 12.73
CA TYR A 265 -18.70 0.45 12.73
C TYR A 265 -18.32 -0.06 14.12
N PRO A 266 -18.67 -1.32 14.43
CA PRO A 266 -18.19 -1.99 15.63
C PRO A 266 -16.66 -1.99 15.70
N LYS A 267 -16.09 -1.97 16.92
CA LYS A 267 -14.63 -1.92 17.08
C LYS A 267 -13.91 -3.13 16.46
N ASN A 268 -14.59 -4.28 16.42
CA ASN A 268 -14.13 -5.52 15.82
C ASN A 268 -14.33 -5.59 14.30
N PHE A 269 -14.87 -4.56 13.66
CA PHE A 269 -14.90 -4.47 12.21
C PHE A 269 -13.50 -4.21 11.65
N ILE A 270 -12.92 -5.22 10.99
CA ILE A 270 -11.57 -5.18 10.44
C ILE A 270 -11.60 -4.42 9.12
N TRP A 271 -11.15 -3.17 9.15
CA TRP A 271 -11.08 -2.30 7.98
C TRP A 271 -9.66 -1.79 7.71
N ASN A 272 -9.24 -1.91 6.46
CA ASN A 272 -7.98 -1.35 5.96
C ASN A 272 -8.17 -0.39 4.77
N LYS A 273 -9.15 -0.66 3.91
CA LYS A 273 -9.51 0.13 2.72
C LYS A 273 -10.81 -0.41 2.13
N TRP A 274 -11.54 0.43 1.39
CA TRP A 274 -12.69 -0.03 0.60
C TRP A 274 -12.31 -0.48 -0.82
N HIS A 275 -11.35 0.21 -1.43
CA HIS A 275 -10.87 -0.07 -2.78
C HIS A 275 -9.34 0.09 -2.86
N ILE A 276 -8.76 -0.36 -3.97
CA ILE A 276 -7.33 -0.19 -4.26
C ILE A 276 -7.02 1.31 -4.33
N GLY A 277 -5.96 1.75 -3.65
CA GLY A 277 -5.51 3.13 -3.61
C GLY A 277 -6.24 4.01 -2.61
N CYS A 278 -7.20 3.47 -1.85
CA CYS A 278 -7.93 4.19 -0.81
C CYS A 278 -6.98 4.71 0.28
N MET A 279 -7.10 6.00 0.60
CA MET A 279 -6.35 6.67 1.68
C MET A 279 -7.27 7.24 2.76
N CYS A 280 -8.53 6.79 2.78
CA CYS A 280 -9.50 7.09 3.83
C CYS A 280 -8.96 6.64 5.19
N HIS A 281 -9.58 7.11 6.25
CA HIS A 281 -9.08 6.90 7.61
C HIS A 281 -10.22 6.58 8.55
N ARG A 282 -9.85 6.11 9.74
CA ARG A 282 -10.82 5.91 10.82
C ARG A 282 -10.42 6.69 12.05
N ARG A 283 -11.42 7.00 12.86
CA ARG A 283 -11.30 7.60 14.17
C ARG A 283 -11.94 6.67 15.19
N THR A 284 -11.37 6.59 16.38
CA THR A 284 -11.97 5.83 17.48
C THR A 284 -13.11 6.60 18.09
N ILE A 285 -14.18 5.88 18.41
CA ILE A 285 -15.24 6.35 19.29
C ILE A 285 -14.87 5.83 20.67
N LEU A 286 -14.72 6.73 21.64
CA LEU A 286 -14.36 6.39 23.01
C LEU A 286 -15.60 6.36 23.90
N LYS A 287 -15.48 5.71 25.06
CA LYS A 287 -16.35 5.94 26.21
C LYS A 287 -16.43 7.44 26.54
N SER A 288 -17.51 7.85 27.19
CA SER A 288 -17.66 9.20 27.70
C SER A 288 -16.62 9.52 28.78
N ASP A 289 -16.34 10.80 28.98
CA ASP A 289 -15.41 11.23 30.01
C ASP A 289 -15.86 10.78 31.40
N GLU A 290 -17.17 10.83 31.68
CA GLU A 290 -17.72 10.39 32.97
C GLU A 290 -17.47 8.89 33.21
N GLU A 291 -17.67 8.06 32.19
CA GLU A 291 -17.38 6.62 32.24
C GLU A 291 -15.88 6.38 32.47
N LEU A 292 -15.02 7.04 31.69
CA LEU A 292 -13.56 6.92 31.81
C LEU A 292 -13.07 7.34 33.20
N ILE A 293 -13.48 8.50 33.70
CA ILE A 293 -13.06 8.99 35.02
C ILE A 293 -13.47 8.02 36.12
N LYS A 294 -14.72 7.53 36.07
CA LYS A 294 -15.23 6.57 37.05
C LYS A 294 -14.42 5.27 37.03
N GLU A 295 -14.18 4.72 35.84
CA GLU A 295 -13.41 3.49 35.69
C GLU A 295 -11.96 3.65 36.14
N LEU A 296 -11.29 4.74 35.74
CA LEU A 296 -9.89 5.00 36.08
C LEU A 296 -9.69 5.20 37.60
N ASN A 297 -10.55 5.98 38.25
CA ASN A 297 -10.48 6.21 39.70
C ASN A 297 -10.78 4.93 40.50
N ASN A 298 -11.67 4.07 40.00
CA ASN A 298 -11.97 2.78 40.61
C ASN A 298 -11.00 1.67 40.20
N ASN A 299 -10.01 1.97 39.35
CA ASN A 299 -9.10 0.98 38.74
C ASN A 299 -9.85 -0.20 38.10
N GLN A 300 -10.93 0.10 37.37
CA GLN A 300 -11.74 -0.83 36.62
C GLN A 300 -11.46 -0.69 35.13
N GLU A 301 -11.66 -1.79 34.39
CA GLU A 301 -11.65 -1.80 32.94
C GLU A 301 -12.91 -2.53 32.47
N LEU A 302 -13.98 -1.77 32.24
CA LEU A 302 -15.27 -2.36 31.88
C LEU A 302 -15.32 -2.69 30.38
N PRO A 303 -16.09 -3.71 29.98
CA PRO A 303 -16.30 -4.03 28.57
C PRO A 303 -16.89 -2.84 27.80
N PRO A 304 -16.54 -2.64 26.51
CA PRO A 304 -17.08 -1.56 25.69
C PRO A 304 -18.61 -1.51 25.62
N GLU A 305 -19.27 -2.68 25.71
CA GLU A 305 -20.72 -2.88 25.67
C GLU A 305 -21.46 -2.12 26.78
N THR A 306 -20.76 -1.81 27.88
CA THR A 306 -21.33 -1.09 29.02
C THR A 306 -21.51 0.41 28.76
N SER A 307 -20.88 0.95 27.71
CA SER A 307 -20.92 2.38 27.42
C SER A 307 -22.17 2.78 26.64
N LYS A 308 -22.69 3.97 26.95
CA LYS A 308 -23.78 4.60 26.17
C LYS A 308 -23.40 4.88 24.70
N TYR A 309 -22.11 4.89 24.37
CA TYR A 309 -21.60 5.15 23.02
C TYR A 309 -21.24 3.87 22.24
N TYR A 310 -21.57 2.70 22.78
CA TYR A 310 -21.27 1.42 22.14
C TYR A 310 -21.88 1.29 20.74
N ILE A 311 -21.04 0.87 19.79
CA ILE A 311 -21.46 0.57 18.42
C ILE A 311 -21.46 -0.96 18.24
N GLY A 312 -22.63 -1.58 18.40
CA GLY A 312 -22.79 -3.04 18.32
C GLY A 312 -23.09 -3.61 16.93
N ALA A 313 -23.49 -2.78 15.97
CA ALA A 313 -23.89 -3.21 14.62
C ALA A 313 -23.24 -2.37 13.52
N THR A 314 -23.08 -2.97 12.34
CA THR A 314 -22.66 -2.28 11.12
C THR A 314 -23.75 -1.31 10.63
N PRO A 315 -23.38 -0.23 9.90
CA PRO A 315 -24.35 0.71 9.35
C PRO A 315 -25.36 0.03 8.40
N LYS A 316 -26.60 0.52 8.39
CA LYS A 316 -27.64 0.01 7.49
C LYS A 316 -27.21 0.09 6.02
N GLN A 317 -26.57 1.18 5.61
CA GLN A 317 -26.08 1.35 4.23
C GLN A 317 -25.04 0.30 3.84
N PHE A 318 -24.20 -0.14 4.80
CA PHE A 318 -23.23 -1.20 4.55
C PHE A 318 -23.91 -2.56 4.33
N ASN A 319 -24.85 -2.93 5.19
CA ASN A 319 -25.58 -4.19 5.04
C ASN A 319 -26.40 -4.22 3.74
N GLN A 320 -27.03 -3.09 3.41
CA GLN A 320 -27.76 -2.93 2.15
C GLN A 320 -26.83 -3.06 0.94
N TRP A 321 -25.67 -2.38 0.96
CA TRP A 321 -24.68 -2.48 -0.12
C TRP A 321 -24.19 -3.92 -0.32
N VAL A 322 -23.87 -4.63 0.76
CA VAL A 322 -23.43 -6.03 0.69
C VAL A 322 -24.52 -6.93 0.13
N LYS A 323 -25.79 -6.70 0.52
CA LYS A 323 -26.95 -7.43 -0.01
C LYS A 323 -27.13 -7.19 -1.52
N ASP A 324 -27.09 -5.93 -1.95
CA ASP A 324 -27.30 -5.54 -3.35
C ASP A 324 -26.17 -6.03 -4.27
N ASN A 325 -24.97 -6.22 -3.72
CA ASN A 325 -23.80 -6.68 -4.45
C ASN A 325 -23.52 -8.18 -4.28
N LYS A 326 -24.39 -8.93 -3.58
CA LYS A 326 -24.18 -10.36 -3.25
C LYS A 326 -23.92 -11.23 -4.47
N ASP A 327 -24.65 -11.01 -5.57
CA ASP A 327 -24.47 -11.76 -6.80
C ASP A 327 -23.17 -11.41 -7.53
N ARG A 328 -22.70 -10.16 -7.44
CA ARG A 328 -21.42 -9.75 -8.01
C ARG A 328 -20.27 -10.50 -7.35
N PHE A 329 -20.32 -10.73 -6.03
CA PHE A 329 -19.26 -11.43 -5.31
C PHE A 329 -19.13 -12.92 -5.66
N LYS A 330 -20.18 -13.56 -6.18
CA LYS A 330 -20.12 -14.99 -6.56
C LYS A 330 -19.13 -15.23 -7.70
N ASN A 331 -18.98 -14.25 -8.60
CA ASN A 331 -18.14 -14.36 -9.78
C ASN A 331 -16.70 -13.83 -9.54
N TRP A 332 -16.40 -13.34 -8.34
CA TRP A 332 -15.08 -12.78 -8.04
C TRP A 332 -14.12 -13.87 -7.63
N LYS A 333 -13.00 -13.97 -8.33
CA LYS A 333 -11.90 -14.87 -7.96
C LYS A 333 -11.36 -14.58 -6.55
N TYR A 334 -11.35 -13.29 -6.17
CA TYR A 334 -10.89 -12.82 -4.86
C TYR A 334 -11.88 -11.77 -4.35
N LYS A 335 -12.41 -11.97 -3.14
CA LYS A 335 -13.29 -11.00 -2.50
C LYS A 335 -12.45 -9.94 -1.79
N PRO A 336 -13.02 -8.74 -1.53
CA PRO A 336 -12.35 -7.76 -0.69
C PRO A 336 -12.10 -8.32 0.70
N GLU A 337 -10.90 -8.08 1.24
CA GLU A 337 -10.52 -8.55 2.59
C GLU A 337 -11.50 -8.08 3.68
N TRP A 338 -12.08 -6.90 3.55
CA TRP A 338 -13.07 -6.38 4.50
C TRP A 338 -14.41 -7.13 4.44
N ILE A 339 -14.73 -7.86 3.37
CA ILE A 339 -15.88 -8.77 3.35
C ILE A 339 -15.51 -10.06 4.09
N GLU A 340 -14.36 -10.64 3.74
CA GLU A 340 -13.91 -11.93 4.29
C GLU A 340 -13.65 -11.85 5.80
N ASN A 341 -12.95 -10.81 6.24
CA ASN A 341 -12.60 -10.61 7.65
C ASN A 341 -13.80 -10.28 8.54
N ASN A 342 -14.91 -9.85 7.95
CA ASN A 342 -16.11 -9.42 8.68
C ASN A 342 -17.34 -10.28 8.37
N ALA A 343 -17.16 -11.49 7.85
CA ALA A 343 -18.27 -12.37 7.47
C ALA A 343 -19.28 -12.61 8.60
N LYS A 344 -18.85 -12.62 9.86
CA LYS A 344 -19.71 -12.78 11.05
C LYS A 344 -20.55 -11.52 11.38
N LEU A 345 -20.17 -10.37 10.85
CA LEU A 345 -20.84 -9.07 11.07
C LEU A 345 -21.76 -8.71 9.90
N ILE A 346 -21.73 -9.50 8.82
CA ILE A 346 -22.57 -9.33 7.64
C ILE A 346 -23.77 -10.27 7.81
N SER A 347 -24.95 -9.68 7.99
CA SER A 347 -26.24 -10.39 8.08
C SER A 347 -26.81 -10.75 6.72
#